data_AF-A0A3D1HE34-F1
#
_entry.id   AF-A0A3D1HE34-F1
#
_cell.length_a   1.000
_cell.length_b   1.000
_cell.length_c   1.000
_cell.angle_alpha   90.00
_cell.angle_beta   90.00
_cell.angle_gamma   90.00
#
_symmetry.space_group_name_H-M   'P 1'
#
loop_
_entity.id
_entity.type
_entity.pdbx_description
1 polymer ?
#
loop_
_entity_poly.entity_id
_entity_poly.type
_entity_poly.pdbx_seq_one_letter_code
_entity_poly.pdbx_strand_id
1 'polypeptide(L)'
;TINMPRIAYLSRTPKEFYQRLDHMMDISARSLHIKRDVISRLLDEGLYPYTKRYLGSFDNHFSTIGLVGMNEAGLNACWLKKDMTDPETQKFTKEVLEHMRNRLSDYQEQYPGELFNLEATPAESTAYRLAKHDRSRYPDIKTAGKEGDTPYYTNSSHLPVDYTADIFDALDIQDDLQTLYTSGTVFHAFLGEKLPDWKAAAALVRKIAENYRLPYYTISPTYSVCQEHGYISGEHFTCPECGEPTEVYSRITGYYRPVQNWNAGKTQEYKERKEYVIDHSVLKHNGPIEETAPKAEEHTAKNGEHEGEVHAGARAMLFATPTCPNCRIACSYLDKAGFKYEKLMAGDNVELALNYGVKQAPTLVITDGDSFEKFAGAGAIKEFLNAQA
;
A
#
# COMPACT_ATOMS: atom_id res chain seq x y z
N THR A 1 8.58 4.06 6.96
CA THR A 1 8.65 2.81 6.17
C THR A 1 8.89 1.64 7.07
N ILE A 2 8.03 0.64 6.99
CA ILE A 2 8.07 -0.59 7.80
C ILE A 2 8.85 -1.67 7.05
N ASN A 3 9.73 -2.38 7.77
CA ASN A 3 10.56 -3.46 7.25
C ASN A 3 9.79 -4.79 7.34
N MET A 4 9.07 -5.14 6.26
CA MET A 4 8.21 -6.32 6.23
C MET A 4 8.98 -7.65 6.30
N PRO A 5 10.13 -7.82 5.62
CA PRO A 5 10.95 -9.03 5.72
C PRO A 5 11.35 -9.37 7.16
N ARG A 6 11.76 -8.36 7.94
CA ARG A 6 12.12 -8.56 9.35
C ARG A 6 10.93 -8.99 10.19
N ILE A 7 9.75 -8.41 9.96
CA ILE A 7 8.54 -8.80 10.70
C ILE A 7 8.18 -10.26 10.39
N ALA A 8 8.21 -10.65 9.13
CA ALA A 8 7.96 -12.02 8.70
C ALA A 8 8.96 -13.02 9.30
N TYR A 9 10.25 -12.73 9.20
CA TYR A 9 11.32 -13.57 9.75
C TYR A 9 11.18 -13.80 11.26
N LEU A 10 10.77 -12.77 12.02
CA LEU A 10 10.63 -12.84 13.48
C LEU A 10 9.30 -13.42 13.97
N SER A 11 8.42 -13.81 13.05
CA SER A 11 7.09 -14.33 13.37
C SER A 11 7.05 -15.84 13.09
N ARG A 12 6.37 -16.59 13.94
CA ARG A 12 6.11 -18.03 13.73
C ARG A 12 4.74 -18.31 13.15
N THR A 13 3.82 -17.35 13.31
CA THR A 13 2.44 -17.46 12.84
C THR A 13 1.98 -16.16 12.17
N PRO A 14 0.96 -16.22 11.29
CA PRO A 14 0.33 -15.01 10.75
C PRO A 14 -0.16 -14.04 11.85
N LYS A 15 -0.67 -14.57 12.97
CA LYS A 15 -1.13 -13.74 14.10
C LYS A 15 0.01 -12.92 14.71
N GLU A 16 1.17 -13.54 14.94
CA GLU A 16 2.36 -12.84 15.44
C GLU A 16 2.85 -11.77 14.46
N PHE A 17 2.77 -12.06 13.16
CA PHE A 17 3.11 -11.08 12.12
C PHE A 17 2.26 -9.82 12.23
N TYR A 18 0.93 -9.97 12.29
CA TYR A 18 0.02 -8.83 12.38
C TYR A 18 0.20 -8.06 13.69
N GLN A 19 0.42 -8.74 14.82
CA GLN A 19 0.72 -8.07 16.09
C GLN A 19 1.99 -7.21 16.03
N ARG A 20 3.05 -7.73 15.38
CA ARG A 20 4.29 -6.97 15.18
C ARG A 20 4.12 -5.82 14.20
N LEU A 21 3.33 -6.03 13.15
CA LEU A 21 2.97 -4.98 12.19
C LEU A 21 2.21 -3.86 12.89
N ASP A 22 1.17 -4.18 13.67
CA ASP A 22 0.40 -3.21 14.44
C ASP A 22 1.27 -2.41 15.38
N HIS A 23 2.15 -3.08 16.13
CA HIS A 23 3.11 -2.41 16.99
C HIS A 23 3.99 -1.40 16.22
N MET A 24 4.48 -1.77 15.03
CA MET A 24 5.28 -0.89 14.19
C MET A 24 4.45 0.25 13.58
N MET A 25 3.19 0.01 13.25
CA MET A 25 2.28 1.05 12.76
C MET A 25 1.92 2.04 13.87
N ASP A 26 1.65 1.60 15.09
CA ASP A 26 1.38 2.46 16.25
C ASP A 26 2.57 3.37 16.55
N ILE A 27 3.79 2.82 16.53
CA ILE A 27 5.02 3.60 16.68
C ILE A 27 5.16 4.61 15.55
N SER A 28 4.87 4.20 14.31
CA SER A 28 4.97 5.08 13.15
C SER A 28 3.98 6.24 13.25
N ALA A 29 2.71 5.97 13.58
CA ALA A 29 1.67 6.98 13.74
C ALA A 29 2.03 7.98 14.84
N ARG A 30 2.41 7.50 16.04
CA ARG A 30 2.87 8.38 17.14
C ARG A 30 4.09 9.21 16.73
N SER A 31 5.06 8.61 16.03
CA SER A 31 6.24 9.34 15.58
C SER A 31 5.90 10.42 14.55
N LEU A 32 4.95 10.17 13.66
CA LEU A 32 4.51 11.14 12.66
C LEU A 32 3.76 12.30 13.31
N HIS A 33 2.84 12.00 14.21
CA HIS A 33 2.11 13.01 15.01
C HIS A 33 3.08 13.93 15.77
N ILE A 34 4.02 13.38 16.54
CA ILE A 34 5.03 14.19 17.28
C ILE A 34 5.83 15.09 16.33
N LYS A 35 6.20 14.60 15.15
CA LYS A 35 6.93 15.40 14.17
C LYS A 35 6.06 16.51 13.60
N ARG A 36 4.79 16.22 13.30
CA ARG A 36 3.81 17.19 12.83
C ARG A 36 3.63 18.33 13.83
N ASP A 37 3.45 18.01 15.11
CA ASP A 37 3.37 19.02 16.18
C ASP A 37 4.58 19.95 16.20
N VAL A 38 5.78 19.36 16.10
CA VAL A 38 7.03 20.15 16.08
C VAL A 38 7.09 21.05 14.86
N ILE A 39 6.86 20.54 13.65
CA ILE A 39 6.95 21.38 12.44
C ILE A 39 5.84 22.44 12.38
N SER A 40 4.64 22.14 12.88
CA SER A 40 3.54 23.10 12.97
C SER A 40 3.89 24.23 13.94
N ARG A 41 4.45 23.91 15.11
CA ARG A 41 4.93 24.95 16.05
C ARG A 41 6.01 25.84 15.41
N LEU A 42 6.99 25.25 14.73
CA LEU A 42 8.05 26.03 14.06
C LEU A 42 7.50 26.88 12.90
N LEU A 43 6.47 26.41 12.19
CA LEU A 43 5.74 27.19 11.19
C LEU A 43 5.07 28.41 11.85
N ASP A 44 4.44 28.21 13.00
CA ASP A 44 3.74 29.27 13.72
C ASP A 44 4.68 30.32 14.30
N GLU A 45 5.83 29.88 14.81
CA GLU A 45 6.93 30.74 15.29
C GLU A 45 7.68 31.48 14.16
N GLY A 46 7.34 31.20 12.89
CA GLY A 46 7.84 31.97 11.74
C GLY A 46 9.11 31.42 11.09
N LEU A 47 9.53 30.18 11.41
CA LEU A 47 10.73 29.57 10.81
C LEU A 47 10.54 29.07 9.38
N TYR A 48 9.30 28.99 8.90
CA TYR A 48 8.99 28.62 7.51
C TYR A 48 8.16 29.72 6.82
N PRO A 49 8.71 30.93 6.61
CA PRO A 49 7.94 32.08 6.14
C PRO A 49 7.33 31.87 4.75
N TYR A 50 8.05 31.23 3.83
CA TYR A 50 7.51 30.89 2.50
C TYR A 50 6.42 29.83 2.58
N THR A 51 6.66 28.75 3.32
CA THR A 51 5.67 27.68 3.54
C THR A 51 4.38 28.24 4.14
N LYS A 52 4.48 29.07 5.18
CA LYS A 52 3.32 29.72 5.81
C LYS A 52 2.58 30.62 4.83
N ARG A 53 3.30 31.38 4.01
CA ARG A 53 2.72 32.31 3.03
C ARG A 53 1.93 31.60 1.91
N TYR A 54 2.35 30.41 1.50
CA TYR A 54 1.74 29.68 0.36
C TYR A 54 0.81 28.55 0.79
N LEU A 55 1.12 27.83 1.86
CA LEU A 55 0.36 26.67 2.32
C LEU A 55 -0.52 26.97 3.53
N GLY A 56 -0.18 27.97 4.34
CA GLY A 56 -0.91 28.33 5.56
C GLY A 56 -0.63 27.37 6.71
N SER A 57 -1.03 26.11 6.57
CA SER A 57 -0.89 25.03 7.55
C SER A 57 -0.42 23.73 6.89
N PHE A 58 -0.22 22.69 7.71
CA PHE A 58 0.08 21.35 7.24
C PHE A 58 -1.14 20.42 7.20
N ASP A 59 -2.37 20.94 7.38
CA ASP A 59 -3.58 20.11 7.52
C ASP A 59 -3.91 19.29 6.28
N ASN A 60 -3.52 19.78 5.10
CA ASN A 60 -3.69 19.09 3.82
C ASN A 60 -2.51 18.16 3.46
N HIS A 61 -1.58 17.91 4.38
CA HIS A 61 -0.45 17.02 4.14
C HIS A 61 -0.72 15.66 4.78
N PHE A 62 -0.27 14.59 4.12
CA PHE A 62 -0.40 13.25 4.67
C PHE A 62 0.74 12.90 5.64
N SER A 63 0.38 12.16 6.68
CA SER A 63 1.29 11.40 7.54
C SER A 63 1.48 10.02 6.91
N THR A 64 2.59 9.86 6.19
CA THR A 64 2.81 8.68 5.36
C THR A 64 3.41 7.50 6.10
N ILE A 65 2.70 6.37 6.10
CA ILE A 65 3.22 5.08 6.51
C ILE A 65 3.35 4.22 5.26
N GLY A 66 4.57 3.90 4.87
CA GLY A 66 4.84 2.97 3.78
C GLY A 66 5.53 1.70 4.23
N LEU A 67 5.73 0.78 3.29
CA LEU A 67 6.36 -0.52 3.53
C LEU A 67 7.42 -0.83 2.47
N VAL A 68 8.23 -1.85 2.70
CA VAL A 68 9.20 -2.38 1.73
C VAL A 68 9.37 -3.89 1.91
N GLY A 69 9.63 -4.59 0.80
CA GLY A 69 10.06 -5.99 0.81
C GLY A 69 8.95 -7.00 1.03
N MET A 70 7.74 -6.83 0.49
CA MET A 70 6.72 -7.88 0.61
C MET A 70 7.11 -9.18 -0.10
N ASN A 71 7.89 -9.09 -1.18
CA ASN A 71 8.47 -10.27 -1.83
C ASN A 71 9.30 -11.11 -0.83
N GLU A 72 10.24 -10.48 -0.14
CA GLU A 72 11.07 -11.15 0.85
C GLU A 72 10.30 -11.45 2.15
N ALA A 73 9.24 -10.71 2.47
CA ALA A 73 8.35 -11.07 3.57
C ALA A 73 7.69 -12.43 3.32
N GLY A 74 7.24 -12.71 2.10
CA GLY A 74 6.71 -14.03 1.73
C GLY A 74 7.75 -15.14 1.88
N LEU A 75 8.97 -14.89 1.41
CA LEU A 75 10.09 -15.84 1.51
C LEU A 75 10.49 -16.14 2.96
N ASN A 76 10.47 -15.13 3.84
CA ASN A 76 10.88 -15.26 5.24
C ASN A 76 9.75 -15.73 6.16
N ALA A 77 8.48 -15.58 5.78
CA ALA A 77 7.35 -16.08 6.53
C ALA A 77 7.38 -17.62 6.54
N CYS A 78 7.63 -18.23 7.70
CA CYS A 78 7.84 -19.67 7.78
C CYS A 78 6.60 -20.52 7.44
N TRP A 79 5.41 -19.90 7.45
CA TRP A 79 4.14 -20.50 7.03
C TRP A 79 3.86 -20.35 5.52
N LEU A 80 4.64 -19.55 4.79
CA LEU A 80 4.42 -19.24 3.38
C LEU A 80 5.60 -19.70 2.51
N LYS A 81 6.82 -19.21 2.78
CA LYS A 81 8.07 -19.58 2.09
C LYS A 81 8.02 -19.46 0.56
N LYS A 82 7.25 -18.50 0.07
CA LYS A 82 6.99 -18.26 -1.35
C LYS A 82 7.20 -16.78 -1.66
N ASP A 83 7.62 -16.45 -2.87
CA ASP A 83 7.84 -15.07 -3.29
C ASP A 83 6.57 -14.46 -3.92
N MET A 84 6.64 -13.23 -4.41
CA MET A 84 5.48 -12.50 -4.98
C MET A 84 4.93 -13.12 -6.27
N THR A 85 5.64 -14.08 -6.87
CA THR A 85 5.16 -14.80 -8.08
C THR A 85 4.11 -15.84 -7.72
N ASP A 86 4.05 -16.27 -6.46
CA ASP A 86 3.08 -17.25 -5.99
C ASP A 86 1.76 -16.60 -5.54
N PRO A 87 0.59 -17.13 -5.96
CA PRO A 87 -0.72 -16.62 -5.57
C PRO A 87 -0.95 -16.55 -4.05
N GLU A 88 -0.35 -17.43 -3.25
CA GLU A 88 -0.48 -17.38 -1.79
C GLU A 88 0.20 -16.14 -1.20
N THR A 89 1.36 -15.74 -1.74
CA THR A 89 2.06 -14.51 -1.33
C THR A 89 1.33 -13.26 -1.80
N GLN A 90 0.72 -13.31 -2.99
CA GLN A 90 -0.10 -12.22 -3.51
C GLN A 90 -1.31 -11.99 -2.60
N LYS A 91 -2.03 -13.07 -2.25
CA LYS A 91 -3.16 -13.03 -1.31
C LYS A 91 -2.72 -12.50 0.05
N PHE A 92 -1.63 -13.03 0.62
CA PHE A 92 -1.10 -12.53 1.89
C PHE A 92 -0.75 -11.04 1.80
N THR A 93 -0.16 -10.59 0.70
CA THR A 93 0.21 -9.18 0.52
C THR A 93 -1.00 -8.28 0.45
N LYS A 94 -2.06 -8.70 -0.25
CA LYS A 94 -3.34 -8.00 -0.28
C LYS A 94 -3.94 -7.84 1.12
N GLU A 95 -4.02 -8.93 1.89
CA GLU A 95 -4.54 -8.91 3.26
C GLU A 95 -3.73 -7.94 4.15
N VAL A 96 -2.40 -7.90 4.00
CA VAL A 96 -1.54 -6.97 4.72
C VAL A 96 -1.80 -5.52 4.32
N LEU A 97 -1.91 -5.22 3.03
CA LEU A 97 -2.19 -3.87 2.54
C LEU A 97 -3.58 -3.38 3.04
N GLU A 98 -4.60 -4.24 2.97
CA GLU A 98 -5.94 -3.95 3.51
C GLU A 98 -5.91 -3.73 5.02
N HIS A 99 -5.21 -4.58 5.77
CA HIS A 99 -5.01 -4.42 7.21
C HIS A 99 -4.39 -3.06 7.53
N MET A 100 -3.30 -2.71 6.83
CA MET A 100 -2.66 -1.41 7.01
C MET A 100 -3.60 -0.24 6.71
N ARG A 101 -4.39 -0.32 5.63
CA ARG A 101 -5.40 0.72 5.32
C ARG A 101 -6.42 0.91 6.43
N ASN A 102 -6.92 -0.18 7.00
CA ASN A 102 -7.88 -0.12 8.11
C ASN A 102 -7.25 0.56 9.33
N ARG A 103 -6.02 0.19 9.68
CA ARG A 103 -5.26 0.83 10.77
C ARG A 103 -5.03 2.32 10.53
N LEU A 104 -4.76 2.74 9.29
CA LEU A 104 -4.64 4.16 8.96
C LEU A 104 -5.94 4.92 9.21
N SER A 105 -7.10 4.32 8.88
CA SER A 105 -8.40 4.92 9.20
C SER A 105 -8.59 5.09 10.70
N ASP A 106 -8.17 4.13 11.52
CA ASP A 106 -8.23 4.25 12.98
C ASP A 106 -7.35 5.43 13.48
N TYR A 107 -6.16 5.61 12.89
CA TYR A 107 -5.29 6.72 13.27
C TYR A 107 -5.85 8.08 12.90
N GLN A 108 -6.57 8.22 11.79
CA GLN A 108 -7.22 9.50 11.45
C GLN A 108 -8.29 9.90 12.48
N GLU A 109 -9.00 8.93 13.05
CA GLU A 109 -9.95 9.19 14.16
C GLU A 109 -9.21 9.48 15.47
N GLN A 110 -8.09 8.78 15.72
CA GLN A 110 -7.27 8.96 16.92
C GLN A 110 -6.53 10.31 16.95
N TYR A 111 -6.14 10.83 15.79
CA TYR A 111 -5.47 12.13 15.62
C TYR A 111 -6.35 13.05 14.75
N PRO A 112 -7.39 13.69 15.32
CA PRO A 112 -8.33 14.48 14.55
C PRO A 112 -7.65 15.59 13.75
N GLY A 113 -8.01 15.71 12.47
CA GLY A 113 -7.43 16.68 11.54
C GLY A 113 -6.16 16.18 10.84
N GLU A 114 -5.63 15.03 11.22
CA GLU A 114 -4.48 14.42 10.55
C GLU A 114 -4.90 13.41 9.47
N LEU A 115 -4.43 13.63 8.25
CA LEU A 115 -4.58 12.66 7.17
C LEU A 115 -3.46 11.63 7.21
N PHE A 116 -3.80 10.34 7.10
CA PHE A 116 -2.84 9.23 7.05
C PHE A 116 -3.02 8.45 5.74
N ASN A 117 -1.92 8.08 5.10
CA ASN A 117 -1.95 7.34 3.83
C ASN A 117 -0.93 6.19 3.81
N LEU A 118 -1.23 5.25 2.90
CA LEU A 118 -0.37 4.10 2.59
C LEU A 118 0.41 4.41 1.32
N GLU A 119 1.73 4.27 1.38
CA GLU A 119 2.62 4.52 0.25
C GLU A 119 3.49 3.30 -0.06
N ALA A 120 3.61 3.01 -1.35
CA ALA A 120 4.62 2.13 -1.88
C ALA A 120 5.96 2.88 -1.86
N THR A 121 6.63 2.90 -0.69
CA THR A 121 7.86 3.67 -0.47
C THR A 121 8.88 3.40 -1.61
N PRO A 122 9.39 4.41 -2.31
CA PRO A 122 10.42 4.23 -3.35
C PRO A 122 11.72 3.57 -2.87
N ALA A 123 11.97 3.64 -1.56
CA ALA A 123 13.01 2.97 -0.79
C ALA A 123 14.42 2.94 -1.42
N GLU A 124 14.81 3.99 -2.17
CA GLU A 124 16.06 4.04 -2.93
C GLU A 124 17.29 3.63 -2.11
N SER A 125 17.46 4.22 -0.93
CA SER A 125 18.52 3.86 0.03
C SER A 125 18.01 2.92 1.13
N THR A 126 16.73 3.03 1.49
CA THR A 126 16.13 2.28 2.60
C THR A 126 16.11 0.77 2.35
N ALA A 127 15.82 0.34 1.11
CA ALA A 127 15.79 -1.08 0.75
C ALA A 127 17.14 -1.76 1.00
N TYR A 128 18.22 -1.18 0.45
CA TYR A 128 19.60 -1.63 0.68
C TYR A 128 19.97 -1.58 2.17
N ARG A 129 19.73 -0.44 2.82
CA ARG A 129 20.13 -0.22 4.21
C ARG A 129 19.50 -1.24 5.16
N LEU A 130 18.20 -1.48 5.03
CA LEU A 130 17.49 -2.45 5.86
C LEU A 130 18.00 -3.87 5.62
N ALA A 131 18.12 -4.30 4.36
CA ALA A 131 18.60 -5.62 4.00
C ALA A 131 20.04 -5.87 4.51
N LYS A 132 20.93 -4.87 4.40
CA LYS A 132 22.30 -4.95 4.94
C LYS A 132 22.31 -5.14 6.46
N HIS A 133 21.52 -4.34 7.20
CA HIS A 133 21.44 -4.50 8.66
C HIS A 133 20.79 -5.82 9.07
N ASP A 134 19.85 -6.31 8.28
CA ASP A 134 19.20 -7.59 8.52
C ASP A 134 20.14 -8.76 8.32
N ARG A 135 20.83 -8.87 7.17
CA ARG A 135 21.83 -9.93 6.97
C ARG A 135 22.92 -9.92 8.05
N SER A 136 23.33 -8.73 8.50
CA SER A 136 24.32 -8.61 9.58
C SER A 136 23.82 -9.15 10.93
N ARG A 137 22.52 -9.02 11.22
CA ARG A 137 21.93 -9.44 12.50
C ARG A 137 21.35 -10.86 12.45
N TYR A 138 20.84 -11.26 11.30
CA TYR A 138 20.15 -12.51 11.02
C TYR A 138 20.73 -13.11 9.74
N PRO A 139 21.84 -13.87 9.83
CA PRO A 139 22.57 -14.32 8.64
C PRO A 139 21.75 -15.20 7.67
N ASP A 140 20.70 -15.85 8.15
CA ASP A 140 19.81 -16.73 7.38
C ASP A 140 18.57 -16.01 6.80
N ILE A 141 18.37 -14.73 7.11
CA ILE A 141 17.26 -13.95 6.55
C ILE A 141 17.40 -13.84 5.03
N LYS A 142 16.30 -14.08 4.32
CA LYS A 142 16.26 -13.98 2.86
C LYS A 142 16.15 -12.51 2.46
N THR A 143 17.05 -12.10 1.58
CA THR A 143 17.01 -10.82 0.88
C THR A 143 17.10 -11.09 -0.62
N ALA A 144 16.82 -10.10 -1.46
CA ALA A 144 17.18 -10.18 -2.87
C ALA A 144 18.70 -10.16 -3.06
N GLY A 145 19.15 -10.60 -4.23
CA GLY A 145 20.56 -10.91 -4.55
C GLY A 145 21.00 -12.30 -4.08
N LYS A 146 21.93 -12.92 -4.80
CA LYS A 146 22.47 -14.25 -4.47
C LYS A 146 23.47 -14.17 -3.32
N GLU A 147 23.95 -15.32 -2.88
CA GLU A 147 25.04 -15.38 -1.91
C GLU A 147 26.29 -14.68 -2.49
N GLY A 148 26.90 -13.80 -1.71
CA GLY A 148 28.01 -12.95 -2.17
C GLY A 148 27.59 -11.63 -2.85
N ASP A 149 26.33 -11.48 -3.28
CA ASP A 149 25.84 -10.23 -3.86
C ASP A 149 25.52 -9.18 -2.79
N THR A 150 25.39 -7.92 -3.24
CA THR A 150 24.92 -6.83 -2.37
C THR A 150 23.44 -7.05 -2.02
N PRO A 151 23.06 -7.20 -0.75
CA PRO A 151 21.68 -7.45 -0.37
C PRO A 151 20.79 -6.24 -0.62
N TYR A 152 19.57 -6.47 -1.07
CA TYR A 152 18.53 -5.45 -1.07
C TYR A 152 17.16 -6.09 -0.82
N TYR A 153 16.15 -5.26 -0.58
CA TYR A 153 14.76 -5.69 -0.56
C TYR A 153 14.04 -5.16 -1.79
N THR A 154 13.17 -6.00 -2.35
CA THR A 154 12.31 -5.61 -3.46
C THR A 154 11.42 -4.45 -3.03
N ASN A 155 11.25 -3.47 -3.92
CA ASN A 155 10.55 -2.24 -3.57
C ASN A 155 9.09 -2.53 -3.21
N SER A 156 8.61 -1.98 -2.10
CA SER A 156 7.20 -2.07 -1.69
C SER A 156 6.61 -3.49 -1.77
N SER A 157 5.63 -3.69 -2.66
CA SER A 157 5.00 -4.96 -3.01
C SER A 157 5.24 -5.36 -4.47
N HIS A 158 6.35 -4.94 -5.06
CA HIS A 158 6.71 -5.29 -6.43
C HIS A 158 7.08 -6.78 -6.53
N LEU A 159 7.01 -7.28 -7.76
CA LEU A 159 7.57 -8.57 -8.16
C LEU A 159 9.11 -8.55 -8.05
N PRO A 160 9.75 -9.73 -7.89
CA PRO A 160 11.19 -9.87 -8.12
C PRO A 160 11.58 -9.28 -9.48
N VAL A 161 12.70 -8.58 -9.53
CA VAL A 161 13.11 -7.84 -10.73
C VAL A 161 13.51 -8.75 -11.90
N ASP A 162 13.76 -10.04 -11.64
CA ASP A 162 14.16 -11.04 -12.61
C ASP A 162 13.03 -12.01 -13.02
N TYR A 163 11.77 -11.72 -12.63
CA TYR A 163 10.63 -12.61 -12.83
C TYR A 163 10.29 -12.89 -14.30
N THR A 164 9.81 -11.89 -15.03
CA THR A 164 9.29 -12.04 -16.40
C THR A 164 9.76 -10.91 -17.31
N ALA A 165 9.84 -11.20 -18.61
CA ALA A 165 10.02 -10.20 -19.66
C ALA A 165 8.69 -9.77 -20.31
N ASP A 166 7.58 -10.41 -19.94
CA ASP A 166 6.23 -10.04 -20.39
C ASP A 166 5.64 -8.98 -19.45
N ILE A 167 5.38 -7.78 -19.97
CA ILE A 167 4.81 -6.70 -19.17
C ILE A 167 3.40 -7.02 -18.67
N PHE A 168 2.59 -7.76 -19.45
CA PHE A 168 1.21 -8.07 -19.09
C PHE A 168 1.16 -9.14 -18.00
N ASP A 169 2.08 -10.12 -18.01
CA ASP A 169 2.24 -11.05 -16.88
C ASP A 169 2.51 -10.31 -15.55
N ALA A 170 3.35 -9.27 -15.60
CA ALA A 170 3.66 -8.47 -14.43
C ALA A 170 2.47 -7.59 -14.02
N LEU A 171 1.77 -6.98 -14.98
CA LEU A 171 0.59 -6.15 -14.74
C LEU A 171 -0.58 -6.95 -14.16
N ASP A 172 -0.83 -8.18 -14.65
CA ASP A 172 -1.88 -9.07 -14.15
C ASP A 172 -1.76 -9.31 -12.64
N ILE A 173 -0.54 -9.33 -12.12
CA ILE A 173 -0.27 -9.50 -10.67
C ILE A 173 -0.26 -8.15 -9.95
N GLN A 174 0.39 -7.15 -10.54
CA GLN A 174 0.65 -5.88 -9.86
C GLN A 174 -0.56 -4.96 -9.80
N ASP A 175 -1.49 -5.03 -10.76
CA ASP A 175 -2.64 -4.12 -10.84
C ASP A 175 -3.44 -4.08 -9.54
N ASP A 176 -3.87 -5.26 -9.06
CA ASP A 176 -4.65 -5.37 -7.83
C ASP A 176 -3.89 -4.81 -6.62
N LEU A 177 -2.63 -5.22 -6.45
CA LEU A 177 -1.81 -4.76 -5.32
C LEU A 177 -1.58 -3.25 -5.34
N GLN A 178 -1.31 -2.67 -6.51
CA GLN A 178 -1.02 -1.24 -6.62
C GLN A 178 -2.25 -0.38 -6.32
N THR A 179 -3.46 -0.85 -6.63
CA THR A 179 -4.70 -0.11 -6.30
C THR A 179 -5.02 -0.06 -4.80
N LEU A 180 -4.33 -0.85 -3.98
CA LEU A 180 -4.52 -0.83 -2.53
C LEU A 180 -3.75 0.30 -1.84
N TYR A 181 -2.76 0.91 -2.50
CA TYR A 181 -2.11 2.09 -1.95
C TYR A 181 -3.04 3.30 -2.08
N THR A 182 -3.17 4.09 -1.00
CA THR A 182 -4.03 5.28 -0.99
C THR A 182 -3.30 6.55 -1.43
N SER A 183 -2.03 6.42 -1.83
CA SER A 183 -1.20 7.52 -2.28
C SER A 183 -0.13 7.09 -3.29
N GLY A 184 1.15 7.38 -3.05
CA GLY A 184 2.25 7.10 -3.96
C GLY A 184 2.39 5.60 -4.23
N THR A 185 2.08 5.21 -5.45
CA THR A 185 2.43 3.93 -6.07
C THR A 185 2.85 4.17 -7.51
N VAL A 186 3.68 3.29 -8.05
CA VAL A 186 4.09 3.34 -9.45
C VAL A 186 4.45 1.95 -9.94
N PHE A 187 3.89 1.55 -11.08
CA PHE A 187 4.40 0.43 -11.85
C PHE A 187 5.46 0.91 -12.86
N HIS A 188 6.66 0.38 -12.78
CA HIS A 188 7.73 0.72 -13.71
C HIS A 188 7.79 -0.28 -14.86
N ALA A 189 7.34 0.12 -16.04
CA ALA A 189 7.65 -0.59 -17.28
C ALA A 189 9.09 -0.25 -17.70
N PHE A 190 10.08 -0.94 -17.12
CA PHE A 190 11.47 -0.84 -17.53
C PHE A 190 11.64 -1.49 -18.90
N LEU A 191 11.90 -0.66 -19.90
CA LEU A 191 12.17 -1.09 -21.27
C LEU A 191 13.68 -1.07 -21.49
N GLY A 192 14.19 -1.98 -22.32
CA GLY A 192 15.58 -1.92 -22.74
C GLY A 192 15.86 -0.70 -23.57
N GLU A 193 15.41 -0.70 -24.82
CA GLU A 193 15.51 0.46 -25.69
C GLU A 193 14.21 1.28 -25.75
N LYS A 194 14.31 2.47 -26.34
CA LYS A 194 13.13 3.25 -26.70
C LYS A 194 12.25 2.44 -27.67
N LEU A 195 10.94 2.68 -27.59
CA LEU A 195 9.99 2.12 -28.56
C LEU A 195 10.26 2.68 -29.97
N PRO A 196 9.91 1.92 -31.03
CA PRO A 196 10.23 2.29 -32.42
C PRO A 196 9.71 3.67 -32.82
N ASP A 197 8.50 4.02 -32.38
CA ASP A 197 7.90 5.33 -32.60
C ASP A 197 6.89 5.71 -31.50
N TRP A 198 6.38 6.94 -31.59
CA TRP A 198 5.38 7.45 -30.64
C TRP A 198 4.03 6.73 -30.74
N LYS A 199 3.71 6.08 -31.88
CA LYS A 199 2.46 5.34 -32.05
C LYS A 199 2.50 4.03 -31.28
N ALA A 200 3.64 3.33 -31.29
CA ALA A 200 3.89 2.16 -30.47
C ALA A 200 3.78 2.50 -28.97
N ALA A 201 4.38 3.62 -28.56
CA ALA A 201 4.24 4.12 -27.18
C ALA A 201 2.78 4.43 -26.83
N ALA A 202 2.06 5.17 -27.68
CA ALA A 202 0.66 5.50 -27.46
C ALA A 202 -0.24 4.25 -27.42
N ALA A 203 0.03 3.24 -28.27
CA ALA A 203 -0.70 1.98 -28.29
C ALA A 203 -0.47 1.18 -27.01
N LEU A 204 0.77 1.11 -26.50
CA LEU A 204 1.08 0.44 -25.24
C LEU A 204 0.39 1.15 -24.06
N VAL A 205 0.53 2.48 -23.96
CA VAL A 205 -0.14 3.30 -22.93
C VAL A 205 -1.65 3.08 -22.96
N ARG A 206 -2.27 3.17 -24.14
CA ARG A 206 -3.70 2.91 -24.32
C ARG A 206 -4.07 1.52 -23.86
N LYS A 207 -3.34 0.49 -24.29
CA LYS A 207 -3.60 -0.90 -23.92
C LYS A 207 -3.51 -1.10 -22.41
N ILE A 208 -2.52 -0.51 -21.73
CA ILE A 208 -2.44 -0.60 -20.26
C ILE A 208 -3.64 0.13 -19.63
N ALA A 209 -3.92 1.37 -20.02
CA ALA A 209 -4.99 2.17 -19.44
C ALA A 209 -6.40 1.59 -19.66
N GLU A 210 -6.65 0.91 -20.79
CA GLU A 210 -7.94 0.30 -21.11
C GLU A 210 -8.14 -1.05 -20.41
N ASN A 211 -7.07 -1.70 -19.91
CA ASN A 211 -7.13 -3.06 -19.37
C ASN A 211 -6.70 -3.18 -17.89
N TYR A 212 -6.15 -2.13 -17.27
CA TYR A 212 -5.70 -2.16 -15.88
C TYR A 212 -6.11 -0.89 -15.14
N ARG A 213 -6.22 -0.99 -13.81
CA ARG A 213 -6.76 0.07 -12.92
C ARG A 213 -5.67 0.88 -12.20
N LEU A 214 -4.43 0.43 -12.24
CA LEU A 214 -3.31 1.00 -11.51
C LEU A 214 -3.21 2.52 -11.76
N PRO A 215 -3.04 3.32 -10.70
CA PRO A 215 -3.20 4.76 -10.79
C PRO A 215 -2.01 5.45 -11.48
N TYR A 216 -0.85 4.81 -11.51
CA TYR A 216 0.35 5.37 -12.11
C TYR A 216 1.30 4.30 -12.63
N TYR A 217 1.73 4.47 -13.88
CA TYR A 217 2.79 3.68 -14.50
C TYR A 217 3.73 4.56 -15.33
N THR A 218 4.94 4.07 -15.54
CA THR A 218 5.95 4.74 -16.34
C THR A 218 6.42 3.85 -17.48
N ILE A 219 6.64 4.43 -18.66
CA ILE A 219 7.40 3.83 -19.75
C ILE A 219 8.85 4.29 -19.61
N SER A 220 9.77 3.38 -19.28
CA SER A 220 11.13 3.73 -18.84
C SER A 220 12.21 3.03 -19.66
N PRO A 221 12.57 3.53 -20.86
CA PRO A 221 13.70 3.01 -21.62
C PRO A 221 15.04 3.34 -20.98
N THR A 222 16.02 2.46 -21.18
CA THR A 222 17.44 2.74 -20.93
C THR A 222 18.04 3.46 -22.15
N TYR A 223 18.86 4.48 -21.90
CA TYR A 223 19.59 5.20 -22.94
C TYR A 223 20.94 5.66 -22.44
N SER A 224 21.84 6.01 -23.36
CA SER A 224 23.19 6.43 -23.03
C SER A 224 23.48 7.83 -23.56
N VAL A 225 24.40 8.56 -22.92
CA VAL A 225 24.80 9.91 -23.33
C VAL A 225 26.32 9.97 -23.46
N CYS A 226 26.79 10.31 -24.65
CA CYS A 226 28.17 10.67 -24.94
C CYS A 226 28.34 12.18 -24.84
N GLN A 227 29.47 12.65 -24.29
CA GLN A 227 29.76 14.09 -24.21
C GLN A 227 29.90 14.74 -25.61
N GLU A 228 30.38 13.98 -26.59
CA GLU A 228 30.59 14.47 -27.96
C GLU A 228 29.37 14.21 -28.86
N HIS A 229 28.86 12.98 -28.87
CA HIS A 229 27.81 12.54 -29.82
C HIS A 229 26.39 12.66 -29.26
N GLY A 230 26.23 12.98 -27.97
CA GLY A 230 24.92 13.16 -27.34
C GLY A 230 24.17 11.85 -27.09
N TYR A 231 22.87 11.86 -27.39
CA TYR A 231 21.95 10.75 -27.06
C TYR A 231 22.21 9.50 -27.91
N ILE A 232 22.31 8.35 -27.26
CA ILE A 232 22.48 7.03 -27.87
C ILE A 232 21.35 6.12 -27.34
N SER A 233 20.66 5.41 -28.26
CA SER A 233 19.61 4.44 -27.88
C SER A 233 20.23 3.27 -27.13
N GLY A 234 19.60 2.82 -26.05
CA GLY A 234 20.02 1.62 -25.32
C GLY A 234 21.20 1.79 -24.36
N GLU A 235 21.62 0.67 -23.80
CA GLU A 235 22.72 0.59 -22.83
C GLU A 235 24.07 0.46 -23.54
N HIS A 236 24.85 1.54 -23.50
CA HIS A 236 26.21 1.59 -23.98
C HIS A 236 27.03 2.27 -22.91
N PHE A 237 28.03 1.58 -22.35
CA PHE A 237 29.04 2.16 -21.43
C PHE A 237 30.23 2.79 -22.18
N THR A 238 30.31 2.53 -23.48
CA THR A 238 31.31 3.07 -24.38
C THR A 238 30.61 3.54 -25.65
N CYS A 239 30.93 4.75 -26.11
CA CYS A 239 30.34 5.34 -27.30
C CYS A 239 30.69 4.51 -28.54
N PRO A 240 29.70 4.08 -29.34
CA PRO A 240 29.95 3.31 -30.55
C PRO A 240 30.62 4.13 -31.67
N GLU A 241 30.60 5.47 -31.57
CA GLU A 241 31.16 6.37 -32.59
C GLU A 241 32.62 6.75 -32.30
N CYS A 242 32.93 7.22 -31.09
CA CYS A 242 34.29 7.65 -30.73
C CYS A 242 35.04 6.76 -29.73
N GLY A 243 34.38 5.76 -29.14
CA GLY A 243 35.02 4.88 -28.16
C GLY A 243 35.21 5.48 -26.76
N GLU A 244 34.77 6.72 -26.52
CA GLU A 244 34.83 7.35 -25.19
C GLU A 244 33.75 6.81 -24.23
N PRO A 245 33.97 6.89 -22.90
CA PRO A 245 32.96 6.49 -21.92
C PRO A 245 31.64 7.27 -22.05
N THR A 246 30.54 6.61 -21.77
CA THR A 246 29.18 7.18 -21.81
C THR A 246 28.48 7.07 -20.46
N GLU A 247 27.57 8.00 -20.18
CA GLU A 247 26.67 7.93 -19.03
C GLU A 247 25.43 7.12 -19.41
N VAL A 248 25.15 6.03 -18.70
CA VAL A 248 23.96 5.20 -18.94
C VAL A 248 22.86 5.70 -18.03
N TYR A 249 21.77 6.19 -18.58
CA TYR A 249 20.61 6.67 -17.84
C TYR A 249 19.51 5.60 -17.85
N SER A 250 19.05 5.28 -16.66
CA SER A 250 17.82 4.52 -16.46
C SER A 250 17.03 5.14 -15.31
N ARG A 251 15.77 4.72 -15.15
CA ARG A 251 14.96 5.14 -14.00
C ARG A 251 15.33 4.28 -12.80
N ILE A 252 15.76 4.91 -11.70
CA ILE A 252 16.17 4.19 -10.48
C ILE A 252 14.96 3.72 -9.68
N THR A 253 14.12 4.68 -9.31
CA THR A 253 12.85 4.51 -8.61
C THR A 253 11.89 5.54 -9.22
N GLY A 254 11.93 6.80 -8.79
CA GLY A 254 11.04 7.84 -9.28
C GLY A 254 11.55 8.65 -10.48
N TYR A 255 12.84 8.67 -10.78
CA TYR A 255 13.46 9.61 -11.73
C TYR A 255 14.67 9.00 -12.46
N TYR A 256 15.10 9.64 -13.55
CA TYR A 256 16.27 9.23 -14.32
C TYR A 256 17.56 9.69 -13.64
N ARG A 257 18.54 8.80 -13.58
CA ARG A 257 19.87 9.08 -13.03
C ARG A 257 20.90 8.17 -13.69
N PRO A 258 22.16 8.61 -13.89
CA PRO A 258 23.21 7.74 -14.37
C PRO A 258 23.36 6.50 -13.48
N VAL A 259 23.33 5.30 -14.06
CA VAL A 259 23.44 4.01 -13.36
C VAL A 259 24.75 3.92 -12.58
N GLN A 260 25.82 4.53 -13.10
CA GLN A 260 27.13 4.62 -12.45
C GLN A 260 27.07 5.32 -11.07
N ASN A 261 26.06 6.17 -10.84
CA ASN A 261 25.89 6.95 -9.62
C ASN A 261 24.89 6.33 -8.63
N TRP A 262 24.41 5.10 -8.88
CA TRP A 262 23.45 4.44 -8.03
C TRP A 262 24.14 3.84 -6.79
N ASN A 263 23.38 3.68 -5.71
CA ASN A 263 23.89 2.99 -4.52
C ASN A 263 24.03 1.48 -4.79
N ALA A 264 24.88 0.81 -4.02
CA ALA A 264 25.24 -0.59 -4.25
C ALA A 264 24.04 -1.55 -4.37
N GLY A 265 22.98 -1.36 -3.56
CA GLY A 265 21.78 -2.20 -3.66
C GLY A 265 20.98 -1.94 -4.93
N LYS A 266 20.85 -0.67 -5.36
CA LYS A 266 20.20 -0.33 -6.63
C LYS A 266 21.02 -0.75 -7.85
N THR A 267 22.35 -0.70 -7.76
CA THR A 267 23.23 -1.26 -8.79
C THR A 267 23.08 -2.78 -8.88
N GLN A 268 22.91 -3.49 -7.77
CA GLN A 268 22.64 -4.92 -7.78
C GLN A 268 21.27 -5.24 -8.39
N GLU A 269 20.23 -4.52 -7.94
CA GLU A 269 18.88 -4.63 -8.50
C GLU A 269 18.88 -4.43 -10.03
N TYR A 270 19.60 -3.42 -10.52
CA TYR A 270 19.71 -3.13 -11.95
C TYR A 270 20.33 -4.28 -12.74
N LYS A 271 21.38 -4.91 -12.21
CA LYS A 271 22.05 -6.05 -12.86
C LYS A 271 21.16 -7.29 -12.99
N GLU A 272 20.26 -7.47 -12.03
CA GLU A 272 19.36 -8.63 -11.97
C GLU A 272 18.07 -8.39 -12.77
N ARG A 273 17.75 -7.12 -13.02
CA ARG A 273 16.51 -6.70 -13.66
C ARG A 273 16.38 -7.30 -15.06
N LYS A 274 15.28 -8.00 -15.29
CA LYS A 274 14.81 -8.31 -16.64
C LYS A 274 13.95 -7.14 -17.13
N GLU A 275 14.32 -6.63 -18.29
CA GLU A 275 13.56 -5.59 -18.98
C GLU A 275 12.38 -6.22 -19.74
N TYR A 276 11.30 -5.45 -19.88
CA TYR A 276 10.13 -5.92 -20.60
C TYR A 276 10.34 -5.85 -22.12
N VAL A 277 9.99 -6.93 -22.81
CA VAL A 277 10.08 -7.04 -24.26
C VAL A 277 8.66 -6.95 -24.84
N ILE A 278 8.29 -5.76 -25.30
CA ILE A 278 6.92 -5.45 -25.72
C ILE A 278 6.45 -6.34 -26.88
N ASP A 279 7.34 -6.70 -27.81
CA ASP A 279 7.03 -7.56 -28.96
C ASP A 279 6.66 -9.00 -28.57
N HIS A 280 7.06 -9.45 -27.39
CA HIS A 280 6.76 -10.78 -26.86
C HIS A 280 5.71 -10.76 -25.76
N SER A 281 5.21 -9.57 -25.39
CA SER A 281 4.26 -9.43 -24.30
C SER A 281 2.83 -9.68 -24.77
N VAL A 282 2.10 -10.57 -24.08
CA VAL A 282 0.76 -11.01 -24.47
C VAL A 282 -0.28 -10.61 -23.43
N LEU A 283 -1.19 -9.71 -23.82
CA LEU A 283 -2.38 -9.39 -23.02
C LEU A 283 -3.34 -10.60 -23.02
N LYS A 284 -3.75 -11.05 -21.84
CA LYS A 284 -4.56 -12.28 -21.66
C LYS A 284 -6.06 -12.05 -21.49
N HIS A 285 -6.47 -10.82 -21.20
CA HIS A 285 -7.85 -10.45 -20.95
C HIS A 285 -8.21 -9.14 -21.66
N ASN A 286 -9.51 -8.87 -21.81
CA ASN A 286 -10.01 -7.63 -22.39
C ASN A 286 -10.77 -6.85 -21.32
N GLY A 287 -10.36 -5.61 -21.09
CA GLY A 287 -10.84 -4.75 -20.01
C GLY A 287 -10.18 -5.06 -18.66
N PRO A 288 -10.39 -4.20 -17.65
CA PRO A 288 -9.95 -4.43 -16.29
C PRO A 288 -10.42 -5.77 -15.76
N ILE A 289 -9.54 -6.52 -15.10
CA ILE A 289 -9.92 -7.71 -14.37
C ILE A 289 -10.87 -7.26 -13.24
N GLU A 290 -12.17 -7.54 -13.40
CA GLU A 290 -13.13 -7.36 -12.33
C GLU A 290 -12.88 -8.45 -11.29
N GLU A 291 -12.25 -8.10 -10.17
CA GLU A 291 -12.35 -8.93 -8.99
C GLU A 291 -13.78 -8.91 -8.47
N THR A 292 -14.26 -10.09 -8.09
CA THR A 292 -15.47 -10.34 -7.28
C THR A 292 -15.30 -9.89 -5.82
N ALA A 293 -14.51 -8.85 -5.57
CA ALA A 293 -14.74 -8.03 -4.39
C ALA A 293 -16.14 -7.42 -4.58
N PRO A 294 -17.06 -7.54 -3.60
CA PRO A 294 -18.39 -6.96 -3.77
C PRO A 294 -18.17 -5.50 -4.10
N LYS A 295 -18.62 -5.09 -5.30
CA LYS A 295 -18.71 -3.69 -5.68
C LYS A 295 -19.28 -3.01 -4.44
N ALA A 296 -18.59 -1.98 -3.95
CA ALA A 296 -19.24 -1.05 -3.06
C ALA A 296 -20.40 -0.52 -3.91
N GLU A 297 -21.56 -1.16 -3.78
CA GLU A 297 -22.78 -0.67 -4.39
C GLU A 297 -22.86 0.77 -3.92
N GLU A 298 -23.06 1.67 -4.88
CA GLU A 298 -23.61 2.98 -4.57
C GLU A 298 -25.00 2.74 -3.97
N HIS A 299 -25.04 2.35 -2.69
CA HIS A 299 -26.17 2.59 -1.85
C HIS A 299 -26.20 4.09 -1.65
N THR A 300 -26.82 4.76 -2.63
CA THR A 300 -27.65 5.91 -2.36
C THR A 300 -28.47 5.54 -1.14
N ALA A 301 -28.11 6.12 0.00
CA ALA A 301 -28.82 5.92 1.24
C ALA A 301 -30.23 6.49 1.04
N LYS A 302 -31.14 5.64 0.60
CA LYS A 302 -32.55 5.82 0.93
C LYS A 302 -32.67 5.45 2.39
N ASN A 303 -33.23 6.36 3.17
CA ASN A 303 -33.68 6.09 4.53
C ASN A 303 -34.63 4.90 4.47
N GLY A 304 -34.10 3.70 4.73
CA GLY A 304 -34.86 2.46 4.82
C GLY A 304 -35.13 2.20 6.29
N GLU A 305 -36.37 2.42 6.70
CA GLU A 305 -36.93 1.90 7.94
C GLU A 305 -36.80 0.37 7.89
N HIS A 306 -35.89 -0.19 8.68
CA HIS A 306 -35.84 -1.63 8.92
C HIS A 306 -36.58 -1.92 10.22
N GLU A 307 -37.90 -1.91 10.13
CA GLU A 307 -38.76 -2.44 11.19
C GLU A 307 -38.74 -3.97 11.09
N GLY A 308 -38.08 -4.61 12.06
CA GLY A 308 -38.20 -6.05 12.32
C GLY A 308 -38.91 -6.25 13.65
N GLU A 309 -40.07 -6.91 13.62
CA GLU A 309 -40.89 -7.21 14.79
C GLU A 309 -40.15 -7.99 15.89
N VAL A 310 -40.62 -7.72 17.10
CA VAL A 310 -40.11 -8.06 18.43
C VAL A 310 -40.43 -9.51 18.80
N HIS A 311 -39.48 -10.23 19.44
CA HIS A 311 -39.77 -11.06 20.63
C HIS A 311 -38.50 -11.44 21.43
N ALA A 312 -38.58 -11.15 22.74
CA ALA A 312 -37.84 -11.66 23.91
C ALA A 312 -36.30 -11.54 23.95
N GLY A 313 -35.82 -10.35 24.36
CA GLY A 313 -34.74 -10.26 25.35
C GLY A 313 -33.33 -9.96 24.84
N ALA A 314 -33.10 -9.68 23.56
CA ALA A 314 -31.82 -9.15 23.10
C ALA A 314 -32.02 -8.19 21.91
N ARG A 315 -31.53 -6.95 22.02
CA ARG A 315 -31.56 -5.91 20.98
C ARG A 315 -30.14 -5.53 20.61
N ALA A 316 -29.83 -5.54 19.32
CA ALA A 316 -28.56 -5.06 18.78
C ALA A 316 -28.74 -3.75 18.03
N MET A 317 -28.01 -2.70 18.41
CA MET A 317 -28.09 -1.36 17.86
C MET A 317 -26.71 -0.91 17.37
N LEU A 318 -26.60 -0.51 16.11
CA LEU A 318 -25.41 0.09 15.53
C LEU A 318 -25.56 1.61 15.49
N PHE A 319 -24.85 2.31 16.37
CA PHE A 319 -24.77 3.76 16.34
C PHE A 319 -23.80 4.22 15.25
N ALA A 320 -24.30 5.01 14.30
CA ALA A 320 -23.57 5.54 13.16
C ALA A 320 -23.66 7.07 13.07
N THR A 321 -22.82 7.69 12.25
CA THR A 321 -22.93 9.10 11.85
C THR A 321 -22.93 9.24 10.32
N PRO A 322 -23.51 10.31 9.75
CA PRO A 322 -23.70 10.44 8.30
C PRO A 322 -22.40 10.40 7.47
N THR A 323 -21.30 10.93 8.03
CA THR A 323 -20.01 11.08 7.34
C THR A 323 -18.99 10.00 7.71
N CYS A 324 -19.35 9.00 8.51
CA CYS A 324 -18.43 8.00 9.04
C CYS A 324 -18.16 6.87 8.03
N PRO A 325 -16.95 6.76 7.45
CA PRO A 325 -16.61 5.69 6.50
C PRO A 325 -16.55 4.32 7.20
N ASN A 326 -16.05 4.27 8.44
CA ASN A 326 -16.01 3.05 9.26
C ASN A 326 -17.40 2.49 9.55
N CYS A 327 -18.45 3.31 9.54
CA CYS A 327 -19.82 2.88 9.74
C CYS A 327 -20.34 2.05 8.55
N ARG A 328 -19.88 2.37 7.33
CA ARG A 328 -20.18 1.56 6.14
C ARG A 328 -19.49 0.20 6.21
N ILE A 329 -18.24 0.19 6.67
CA ILE A 329 -17.46 -1.04 6.86
C ILE A 329 -18.11 -1.93 7.93
N ALA A 330 -18.51 -1.37 9.07
CA ALA A 330 -19.19 -2.11 10.14
C ALA A 330 -20.53 -2.70 9.68
N CYS A 331 -21.36 -1.94 8.95
CA CYS A 331 -22.57 -2.47 8.31
C CYS A 331 -22.24 -3.67 7.41
N SER A 332 -21.23 -3.54 6.53
CA SER A 332 -20.83 -4.64 5.65
C SER A 332 -20.40 -5.90 6.42
N TYR A 333 -19.73 -5.77 7.56
CA TYR A 333 -19.37 -6.93 8.40
C TYR A 333 -20.61 -7.61 8.97
N LEU A 334 -21.54 -6.85 9.54
CA LEU A 334 -22.78 -7.36 10.13
C LEU A 334 -23.68 -8.02 9.08
N ASP A 335 -23.84 -7.38 7.92
CA ASP A 335 -24.66 -7.88 6.82
C ASP A 335 -24.08 -9.18 6.25
N LYS A 336 -22.76 -9.26 6.05
CA LYS A 336 -22.08 -10.49 5.59
C LYS A 336 -22.19 -11.65 6.58
N ALA A 337 -22.21 -11.34 7.87
CA ALA A 337 -22.40 -12.33 8.93
C ALA A 337 -23.88 -12.74 9.10
N GLY A 338 -24.82 -12.10 8.39
CA GLY A 338 -26.26 -12.29 8.60
C GLY A 338 -26.72 -11.86 9.99
N PHE A 339 -25.94 -11.00 10.66
CA PHE A 339 -26.22 -10.54 12.01
C PHE A 339 -27.33 -9.49 11.99
N LYS A 340 -28.38 -9.67 12.78
CA LYS A 340 -29.51 -8.73 12.83
C LYS A 340 -29.19 -7.56 13.74
N TYR A 341 -29.32 -6.33 13.25
CA TYR A 341 -29.11 -5.11 14.01
C TYR A 341 -30.02 -3.99 13.53
N GLU A 342 -30.21 -3.00 14.40
CA GLU A 342 -30.90 -1.75 14.10
C GLU A 342 -29.87 -0.64 13.93
N LYS A 343 -29.90 0.07 12.81
CA LYS A 343 -28.98 1.19 12.55
C LYS A 343 -29.58 2.49 13.08
N LEU A 344 -28.89 3.13 14.02
CA LEU A 344 -29.32 4.38 14.63
C LEU A 344 -28.32 5.49 14.33
N MET A 345 -28.81 6.64 13.88
CA MET A 345 -27.97 7.84 13.77
C MET A 345 -27.77 8.45 15.16
N ALA A 346 -26.53 8.53 15.61
CA ALA A 346 -26.21 9.03 16.95
C ALA A 346 -26.68 10.48 17.17
N GLY A 347 -26.68 11.30 16.11
CA GLY A 347 -27.17 12.69 16.15
C GLY A 347 -28.69 12.80 16.32
N ASP A 348 -29.45 11.82 15.83
CA ASP A 348 -30.92 11.80 15.97
C ASP A 348 -31.36 11.08 17.25
N ASN A 349 -30.44 10.32 17.89
CA ASN A 349 -30.69 9.47 19.05
C ASN A 349 -29.75 9.80 20.23
N VAL A 350 -29.55 11.10 20.50
CA VAL A 350 -28.52 11.58 21.45
C VAL A 350 -28.71 11.02 22.86
N GLU A 351 -29.92 11.06 23.41
CA GLU A 351 -30.20 10.54 24.76
C GLU A 351 -29.92 9.04 24.87
N LEU A 352 -30.30 8.28 23.85
CA LEU A 352 -30.07 6.85 23.80
C LEU A 352 -28.58 6.51 23.66
N ALA A 353 -27.85 7.25 22.82
CA ALA A 353 -26.40 7.14 22.66
C ALA A 353 -25.67 7.44 23.98
N LEU A 354 -26.12 8.47 24.72
CA LEU A 354 -25.58 8.82 26.03
C LEU A 354 -25.84 7.74 27.07
N ASN A 355 -27.05 7.15 27.10
CA ASN A 355 -27.42 6.09 28.04
C ASN A 355 -26.53 4.84 27.90
N TYR A 356 -26.12 4.49 26.67
CA TYR A 356 -25.18 3.40 26.42
C TYR A 356 -23.70 3.82 26.44
N GLY A 357 -23.42 5.11 26.70
CA GLY A 357 -22.08 5.67 26.74
C GLY A 357 -21.35 5.54 25.40
N VAL A 358 -22.06 5.74 24.29
CA VAL A 358 -21.51 5.79 22.94
C VAL A 358 -20.77 7.11 22.76
N LYS A 359 -19.47 7.04 22.50
CA LYS A 359 -18.58 8.20 22.34
C LYS A 359 -18.02 8.37 20.93
N GLN A 360 -18.21 7.36 20.08
CA GLN A 360 -17.70 7.32 18.72
C GLN A 360 -18.60 6.45 17.83
N ALA A 361 -18.50 6.64 16.52
CA ALA A 361 -19.19 5.83 15.52
C ALA A 361 -18.16 5.13 14.61
N PRO A 362 -18.40 3.86 14.20
CA PRO A 362 -19.52 3.03 14.60
C PRO A 362 -19.36 2.49 16.02
N THR A 363 -20.47 2.29 16.74
CA THR A 363 -20.47 1.47 17.97
C THR A 363 -21.65 0.52 17.92
N LEU A 364 -21.40 -0.79 17.99
CA LEU A 364 -22.44 -1.79 18.16
C LEU A 364 -22.73 -1.95 19.66
N VAL A 365 -24.01 -1.88 20.04
CA VAL A 365 -24.50 -2.12 21.40
C VAL A 365 -25.43 -3.31 21.37
N ILE A 366 -25.20 -4.29 22.24
CA ILE A 366 -26.07 -5.46 22.40
C ILE A 366 -26.59 -5.41 23.83
N THR A 367 -27.91 -5.37 24.01
CA THR A 367 -28.56 -5.24 25.31
C THR A 367 -29.63 -6.29 25.49
N ASP A 368 -29.74 -6.86 26.69
CA ASP A 368 -30.83 -7.77 27.05
C ASP A 368 -31.99 -7.07 27.80
N GLY A 369 -31.85 -5.77 28.06
CA GLY A 369 -32.78 -4.95 28.83
C GLY A 369 -32.31 -4.65 30.25
N ASP A 370 -31.48 -5.51 30.85
CA ASP A 370 -30.92 -5.34 32.19
C ASP A 370 -29.42 -5.01 32.15
N SER A 371 -28.71 -5.50 31.14
CA SER A 371 -27.28 -5.30 30.92
C SER A 371 -26.98 -5.05 29.43
N PHE A 372 -25.82 -4.46 29.14
CA PHE A 372 -25.39 -4.24 27.76
C PHE A 372 -23.89 -4.42 27.58
N GLU A 373 -23.52 -4.87 26.38
CA GLU A 373 -22.15 -4.88 25.87
C GLU A 373 -22.02 -3.89 24.71
N LYS A 374 -20.82 -3.36 24.52
CA LYS A 374 -20.55 -2.45 23.39
C LYS A 374 -19.20 -2.72 22.73
N PHE A 375 -19.20 -2.57 21.41
CA PHE A 375 -18.04 -2.77 20.55
C PHE A 375 -17.84 -1.50 19.73
N ALA A 376 -16.85 -0.70 20.11
CA ALA A 376 -16.61 0.61 19.53
C ALA A 376 -15.55 0.52 18.42
N GLY A 377 -15.90 1.00 17.22
CA GLY A 377 -15.07 0.93 16.01
C GLY A 377 -15.33 -0.32 15.16
N ALA A 378 -15.04 -0.23 13.86
CA ALA A 378 -15.27 -1.34 12.92
C ALA A 378 -14.43 -2.59 13.24
N GLY A 379 -13.20 -2.41 13.75
CA GLY A 379 -12.34 -3.52 14.18
C GLY A 379 -12.94 -4.35 15.31
N ALA A 380 -13.40 -3.70 16.39
CA ALA A 380 -14.00 -4.39 17.54
C ALA A 380 -15.29 -5.15 17.15
N ILE A 381 -16.08 -4.59 16.24
CA ILE A 381 -17.30 -5.25 15.71
C ILE A 381 -16.92 -6.49 14.89
N LYS A 382 -15.85 -6.43 14.10
CA LYS A 382 -15.33 -7.58 13.35
C LYS A 382 -14.83 -8.70 14.28
N GLU A 383 -14.10 -8.34 15.33
CA GLU A 383 -13.60 -9.30 16.32
C GLU A 383 -14.75 -10.00 17.05
N PHE A 384 -15.79 -9.24 17.44
CA PHE A 384 -17.01 -9.79 18.03
C PHE A 384 -17.67 -10.83 17.09
N LEU A 385 -17.87 -10.49 15.82
CA LEU A 385 -18.48 -11.40 14.85
C LEU A 385 -17.64 -12.66 14.64
N ASN A 386 -16.31 -12.53 14.60
CA ASN A 386 -15.41 -13.68 14.49
C ASN A 386 -15.42 -14.58 15.73
N ALA A 387 -15.79 -14.06 16.91
CA ALA A 387 -15.93 -14.84 18.13
C ALA A 387 -17.27 -15.59 18.22
N GLN A 388 -18.26 -15.22 17.39
CA GLN A 388 -19.57 -15.88 17.31
C GLN A 388 -19.70 -16.90 16.16
N ALA A 389 -18.76 -16.88 15.21
CA ALA A 389 -18.63 -17.86 14.12
C ALA A 389 -17.81 -19.08 14.57
#